data_AF-A0A3C0U287-F1
#
_entry.id   AF-A0A3C0U287-F1
#
_cell.length_a   1.000
_cell.length_b   1.000
_cell.length_c   1.000
_cell.angle_alpha   90.00
_cell.angle_beta   90.00
_cell.angle_gamma   90.00
#
_symmetry.space_group_name_H-M   'P 1'
#
loop_
_entity.id
_entity.type
_entity.pdbx_description
1 polymer ?
#
loop_
_entity_poly.entity_id
_entity_poly.type
_entity_poly.pdbx_seq_one_letter_code
_entity_poly.pdbx_strand_id
1 'polypeptide(L)'
;EENHFFENADVLVLDSQYTGEEAIAKANWGHSIFCYAVDFANVWNVKKLFFFHHEPTYSDKKIYSILRAAKWYEDYSAKYDVDLNIAVEGQEIEI
;
A
#
# COMPACT_ATOMS: atom_id res chain seq x y z
N GLU A 1 6.60 -6.33 -21.90
CA GLU A 1 5.13 -6.26 -21.76
C GLU A 1 4.85 -5.59 -20.44
N GLU A 2 4.09 -4.50 -20.44
CA GLU A 2 3.58 -3.91 -19.19
C GLU A 2 2.39 -4.78 -18.75
N ASN A 3 2.64 -5.74 -17.87
CA ASN A 3 1.58 -6.59 -17.33
C ASN A 3 0.83 -5.82 -16.25
N HIS A 4 -0.35 -5.30 -16.59
CA HIS A 4 -1.25 -4.65 -15.64
C HIS A 4 -2.08 -5.68 -14.89
N PHE A 5 -1.47 -6.32 -13.89
CA PHE A 5 -2.06 -7.49 -13.24
C PHE A 5 -3.30 -7.15 -12.37
N PHE A 6 -3.36 -5.95 -11.77
CA PHE A 6 -4.51 -5.52 -10.95
C PHE A 6 -5.39 -4.47 -11.63
N GLU A 7 -5.41 -4.43 -12.96
CA GLU A 7 -6.14 -3.39 -13.70
C GLU A 7 -7.64 -3.37 -13.36
N ASN A 8 -8.14 -2.19 -12.98
CA ASN A 8 -9.53 -1.92 -12.63
C ASN A 8 -10.09 -2.75 -11.45
N ALA A 9 -9.23 -3.28 -10.58
CA ALA A 9 -9.71 -3.98 -9.39
C ALA A 9 -10.48 -3.04 -8.45
N ASP A 10 -11.62 -3.50 -7.93
CA ASP A 10 -12.37 -2.74 -6.92
C ASP A 10 -11.61 -2.64 -5.59
N VAL A 11 -10.88 -3.70 -5.24
CA VAL A 11 -10.08 -3.78 -4.02
C VAL A 11 -8.74 -4.47 -4.32
N LEU A 12 -7.65 -3.87 -3.85
CA LEU A 12 -6.33 -4.48 -3.77
C LEU A 12 -5.90 -4.58 -2.31
N VAL A 13 -5.51 -5.77 -1.87
CA VAL A 13 -4.84 -6.00 -0.59
C VAL A 13 -3.42 -6.40 -0.89
N LEU A 14 -2.44 -5.57 -0.48
CA LEU A 14 -1.04 -5.80 -0.81
C LEU A 14 -0.16 -5.67 0.43
N ASP A 15 0.92 -6.45 0.46
CA ASP A 15 1.93 -6.29 1.48
C ASP A 15 2.59 -4.90 1.38
N SER A 16 2.84 -4.29 2.53
CA SER A 16 3.47 -2.97 2.60
C SER A 16 4.25 -2.84 3.91
N GLN A 17 5.03 -3.88 4.21
CA GLN A 17 5.65 -4.06 5.51
C GLN A 17 6.67 -2.98 5.84
N TYR A 18 7.40 -2.50 4.82
CA TYR A 18 8.58 -1.67 5.03
C TYR A 18 8.39 -0.22 4.59
N THR A 19 9.14 0.65 5.26
CA THR A 19 9.49 1.97 4.74
C THR A 19 10.58 1.86 3.68
N GLY A 20 10.75 2.92 2.87
CA GLY A 20 11.81 2.95 1.84
C GLY A 20 13.21 2.73 2.41
N GLU A 21 13.51 3.32 3.57
CA GLU A 21 14.80 3.14 4.25
C GLU A 21 15.06 1.69 4.66
N GLU A 22 14.04 1.01 5.18
CA GLU A 22 14.17 -0.39 5.62
C GLU A 22 14.25 -1.35 4.45
N ALA A 23 13.55 -1.09 3.33
CA ALA A 23 13.65 -1.94 2.16
C ALA A 23 15.06 -1.94 1.56
N ILE A 24 15.80 -0.84 1.69
CA ILE A 24 17.22 -0.78 1.34
C ILE A 24 18.03 -1.67 2.29
N ALA A 25 17.81 -1.57 3.60
CA ALA A 25 18.52 -2.36 4.60
C ALA A 25 18.17 -3.87 4.56
N LYS A 26 16.94 -4.20 4.17
CA LYS A 26 16.38 -5.57 4.11
C LYS A 26 16.19 -6.02 2.66
N ALA A 27 17.06 -5.56 1.76
CA ALA A 27 17.01 -5.97 0.37
C ALA A 27 17.02 -7.51 0.26
N ASN A 28 16.17 -8.05 -0.62
CA ASN A 28 15.97 -9.49 -0.86
C ASN A 28 15.23 -10.28 0.25
N TRP A 29 14.65 -9.61 1.25
CA TRP A 29 13.79 -10.30 2.24
C TRP A 29 12.39 -10.61 1.70
N GLY A 30 12.02 -10.04 0.54
CA GLY A 30 10.80 -10.39 -0.19
C GLY A 30 9.55 -9.61 0.21
N HIS A 31 9.70 -8.48 0.91
CA HIS A 31 8.57 -7.62 1.29
C HIS A 31 8.58 -6.27 0.56
N SER A 32 7.37 -5.78 0.31
CA SER A 32 7.13 -4.53 -0.40
C SER A 32 7.15 -3.31 0.51
N ILE A 33 7.31 -2.15 -0.12
CA ILE A 33 7.14 -0.83 0.49
C ILE A 33 5.80 -0.23 0.11
N PHE A 34 5.23 0.58 1.00
CA PHE A 34 3.90 1.18 0.78
C PHE A 34 3.79 2.00 -0.52
N CYS A 35 4.88 2.65 -0.97
CA CYS A 35 4.81 3.46 -2.19
C CYS A 35 4.62 2.62 -3.47
N TYR A 36 5.18 1.40 -3.53
CA TYR A 36 4.90 0.50 -4.67
C TYR A 36 3.43 0.06 -4.69
N ALA A 37 2.84 -0.20 -3.52
CA ALA A 37 1.42 -0.52 -3.44
C ALA A 37 0.56 0.64 -3.94
N VAL A 38 0.90 1.89 -3.58
CA VAL A 38 0.23 3.10 -4.09
C VAL A 38 0.44 3.25 -5.60
N ASP A 39 1.66 3.06 -6.11
CA ASP A 39 1.96 3.15 -7.54
C ASP A 39 1.12 2.17 -8.35
N PHE A 40 1.05 0.90 -7.93
CA PHE A 40 0.22 -0.10 -8.60
C PHE A 40 -1.26 0.27 -8.56
N ALA A 41 -1.78 0.68 -7.41
CA ALA A 41 -3.18 1.03 -7.28
C ALA A 41 -3.56 2.24 -8.15
N ASN A 42 -2.73 3.27 -8.12
CA ASN A 42 -2.93 4.51 -8.87
C ASN A 42 -2.78 4.27 -10.38
N VAL A 43 -1.68 3.66 -10.84
CA VAL A 43 -1.44 3.46 -12.29
C VAL A 43 -2.47 2.53 -12.93
N TRP A 44 -2.97 1.54 -12.18
CA TRP A 44 -3.89 0.51 -12.69
C TRP A 44 -5.37 0.76 -12.35
N ASN A 45 -5.72 1.98 -11.89
CA ASN A 45 -7.10 2.39 -11.62
C ASN A 45 -7.82 1.47 -10.61
N VAL A 46 -7.11 1.10 -9.54
CA VAL A 46 -7.69 0.38 -8.41
C VAL A 46 -8.48 1.36 -7.53
N LYS A 47 -9.69 0.98 -7.12
CA LYS A 47 -10.55 1.89 -6.34
C LYS A 47 -10.15 1.98 -4.86
N LYS A 48 -9.84 0.85 -4.23
CA LYS A 48 -9.47 0.77 -2.81
C LYS A 48 -8.18 -0.03 -2.62
N LEU A 49 -7.23 0.51 -1.87
CA LEU A 49 -5.98 -0.17 -1.50
C LEU A 49 -5.94 -0.38 0.02
N PHE A 50 -5.69 -1.62 0.44
CA PHE A 50 -5.46 -1.99 1.83
C PHE A 50 -4.00 -2.42 2.03
N PHE A 51 -3.28 -1.65 2.83
CA PHE A 51 -1.95 -1.97 3.33
C PHE A 51 -2.03 -3.12 4.32
N PHE A 52 -1.39 -4.25 4.00
CA PHE A 52 -1.37 -5.46 4.82
C PHE A 52 0.06 -5.90 5.18
N HIS A 53 0.16 -6.91 6.04
CA HIS A 53 1.42 -7.51 6.46
C HIS A 53 2.37 -6.49 7.12
N HIS A 54 1.83 -5.71 8.06
CA HIS A 54 2.57 -4.67 8.79
C HIS A 54 3.77 -5.26 9.54
N GLU A 55 4.82 -4.46 9.68
CA GLU A 55 6.01 -4.86 10.43
C GLU A 55 5.64 -5.12 11.91
N PRO A 56 5.87 -6.34 12.45
CA PRO A 56 5.41 -6.70 13.80
C PRO A 56 5.98 -5.83 14.92
N THR A 57 7.13 -5.20 14.70
CA THR A 57 7.76 -4.30 15.66
C THR A 57 7.20 -2.88 15.64
N TYR A 58 6.27 -2.56 14.73
CA TYR A 58 5.68 -1.24 14.63
C TYR A 58 4.55 -1.04 15.62
N SER A 59 4.56 0.15 16.23
CA SER A 59 3.38 0.64 16.95
C SER A 59 2.31 1.11 15.97
N ASP A 60 1.05 1.12 16.42
CA ASP A 60 -0.07 1.70 15.68
C ASP A 60 0.24 3.11 15.17
N LYS A 61 0.89 3.93 16.01
CA LYS A 61 1.29 5.30 15.64
C LYS A 61 2.19 5.33 14.40
N LYS A 62 3.11 4.37 14.30
CA LYS A 62 4.00 4.23 13.14
C LYS A 62 3.21 3.77 11.91
N ILE A 63 2.36 2.76 12.06
CA ILE A 63 1.47 2.25 10.99
C ILE A 63 0.59 3.37 10.42
N TYR A 64 -0.11 4.13 11.27
CA TYR A 64 -0.92 5.27 10.82
C TYR A 64 -0.07 6.43 10.27
N SER A 65 1.19 6.59 10.68
CA SER A 65 2.08 7.57 10.05
C SER A 65 2.45 7.20 8.62
N ILE A 66 2.57 5.90 8.33
CA ILE A 66 2.79 5.38 6.99
C ILE A 66 1.56 5.64 6.12
N LEU A 67 0.35 5.40 6.64
CA LEU A 67 -0.88 5.75 5.92
C LEU A 67 -0.93 7.24 5.55
N ARG A 68 -0.55 8.13 6.48
CA ARG A 68 -0.48 9.57 6.19
C ARG A 68 0.55 9.89 5.10
N ALA A 69 1.73 9.27 5.17
CA ALA A 69 2.77 9.44 4.16
C ALA A 69 2.33 8.91 2.79
N ALA A 70 1.60 7.80 2.75
CA ALA A 70 1.04 7.23 1.53
C ALA A 70 0.00 8.16 0.89
N LYS A 71 -0.90 8.76 1.68
CA LYS A 71 -1.85 9.77 1.18
C LYS A 71 -1.15 11.01 0.62
N TRP A 72 -0.13 11.50 1.30
CA TRP A 72 0.69 12.60 0.80
C TRP A 72 1.42 12.25 -0.50
N TYR A 73 1.88 11.01 -0.65
CA TYR A 73 2.55 10.52 -1.85
C TYR A 73 1.55 10.36 -3.01
N GLU A 74 0.36 9.84 -2.73
CA GLU A 74 -0.73 9.73 -3.69
C GLU A 74 -1.15 11.11 -4.21
N ASP A 75 -1.40 12.10 -3.34
CA ASP A 75 -1.72 13.48 -3.73
C ASP A 75 -0.73 14.09 -4.75
N TYR A 76 0.55 13.71 -4.66
CA TYR A 76 1.61 14.18 -5.56
C TYR A 76 1.70 13.39 -6.88
N SER A 77 1.31 12.12 -6.87
CA SER A 77 1.50 11.17 -7.97
C SER A 77 0.19 10.76 -8.67
N ALA A 78 -0.96 11.20 -8.16
CA ALA A 78 -2.29 10.74 -8.54
C ALA A 78 -2.59 10.97 -10.03
N LYS A 79 -2.88 9.86 -10.72
CA LYS A 79 -3.57 9.83 -12.02
C LYS A 79 -5.05 9.51 -11.82
N TYR A 80 -5.35 8.69 -10.81
CA TYR A 80 -6.69 8.35 -10.34
C TYR A 80 -6.73 8.46 -8.81
N ASP A 81 -7.89 8.79 -8.26
CA ASP A 81 -8.14 8.84 -6.81
C ASP A 81 -8.28 7.42 -6.26
N VAL A 82 -7.42 7.05 -5.30
CA VAL A 82 -7.41 5.73 -4.66
C VAL A 82 -7.74 5.85 -3.18
N ASP A 83 -8.74 5.10 -2.71
CA ASP A 83 -9.05 5.03 -1.28
C ASP A 83 -8.02 4.17 -0.52
N LEU A 84 -7.04 4.84 0.09
CA LEU A 84 -5.96 4.23 0.85
C LEU A 84 -6.36 3.90 2.30
N ASN A 85 -6.20 2.63 2.68
CA ASN A 85 -6.62 2.06 3.95
C ASN A 85 -5.53 1.19 4.61
N ILE A 86 -5.59 1.06 5.94
CA ILE A 86 -4.78 0.11 6.71
C ILE A 86 -5.67 -1.10 7.00
N ALA A 87 -5.21 -2.30 6.63
CA ALA A 87 -5.88 -3.52 7.02
C ALA A 87 -5.64 -3.81 8.51
N VAL A 88 -6.69 -4.18 9.25
CA VAL A 88 -6.63 -4.54 10.67
C VAL A 88 -7.26 -5.91 10.93
N GLU A 89 -6.90 -6.53 12.05
CA GLU A 89 -7.43 -7.82 12.45
C GLU A 89 -8.97 -7.77 12.60
N GLY A 90 -9.66 -8.77 12.05
CA GLY A 90 -11.12 -8.88 12.13
C GLY A 90 -11.88 -7.90 11.22
N GLN A 91 -11.20 -7.17 10.34
CA GLN A 91 -11.86 -6.28 9.39
C GLN A 91 -12.59 -7.06 8.29
N GLU A 92 -13.83 -6.68 8.04
CA GLU A 92 -14.64 -7.16 6.91
C GLU A 92 -14.90 -5.99 5.95
N ILE A 93 -14.94 -6.28 4.65
CA ILE A 93 -15.21 -5.30 3.59
C ILE A 93 -16.23 -5.83 2.59
N GLU A 94 -17.08 -4.95 2.09
CA GLU A 94 -17.99 -5.23 0.98
C GLU A 94 -17.38 -4.72 -0.33
N ILE A 95 -17.55 -5.51 -1.39
CA ILE A 95 -17.03 -5.26 -2.74
C ILE A 95 -18.20 -4.98 -3.68
#